data_AF-A0A010S0S6-F1
#
_entry.id   AF-A0A010S0S6-F1
#
_cell.length_a   1.000
_cell.length_b   1.000
_cell.length_c   1.000
_cell.angle_alpha   90.00
_cell.angle_beta   90.00
_cell.angle_gamma   90.00
#
_symmetry.space_group_name_H-M   'P 1'
#
loop_
_entity.id
_entity.type
_entity.pdbx_description
1 polymer ?
#
loop_
_entity_poly.entity_id
_entity_poly.type
_entity_poly.pdbx_seq_one_letter_code
_entity_poly.pdbx_strand_id
1 'polypeptide(L)'
;MPRVLTTPTKAILALLAYSSSSLALQVPRYATITSRDAVAATDYDFVIAGGGVSGLTVADRLTEDPSIKVLVIETGPFDKDEDSVLVPGAFFPVPYLWPNLNSAPQSALNDRIFSVPAGRVVGGGSVVNGMVFVRGGKSEYAAWEKLGARGWGWDDLLPYFRKSENFTTPPRDFADAANISWVESAHGHSGPVRASYPNYYFPGAENFWQAALQSGLIPSPDPNGGDRAVGLFNFPTLADATTRTRSHARINHYQRVKDSRPNYHISAEHTVSRVLFKGKRAVGLEYLPSTGGERLEVYAKKEVLLAAGALHTPQILQLSGIGSKKFLKTLGIDTVADLPGVGENFMDQGELKVPFTFENNVFPNSGALDTNATYDAEQRALYDANKQGAYTIVRTLSTNLAVPPLANTTSSWRDILATAKSHHPTEFLAPGTPSSVQEGYKKQREIVLDQLAGQDVPLGMVHWGTGNSITLYFLRALSRGSVKINSTDPLQQPVIDFRTASDPIDFDLAVALFEKGKEIMSAPAMKVLGPKMAAPYDTASKEEMKTLLAANMSPSNAHSCCTAAMVPKDKGGVVDTEMQVYGVKGLRVIDVSYWPMVLTAAPTATTYASGEKIADIIKKRYDIASL
;
A
#
# COMPACT_ATOMS: atom_id res chain seq x y z
N MET A 1 71.27 -8.77 7.28
CA MET A 1 72.43 -7.99 7.77
C MET A 1 72.05 -6.50 7.75
N PRO A 2 72.51 -5.70 8.73
CA PRO A 2 71.66 -4.90 9.62
C PRO A 2 71.75 -3.38 9.34
N ARG A 3 70.93 -2.48 9.88
CA ARG A 3 71.01 -1.98 11.27
C ARG A 3 69.84 -1.05 11.64
N VAL A 4 69.68 -0.98 12.95
CA VAL A 4 68.63 -0.41 13.80
C VAL A 4 69.20 0.81 14.55
N LEU A 5 68.36 1.86 14.70
CA LEU A 5 68.30 2.91 15.75
C LEU A 5 69.56 3.80 15.97
N THR A 6 69.53 5.03 16.50
CA THR A 6 68.70 5.70 17.53
C THR A 6 68.77 7.25 17.39
N THR A 7 67.67 7.90 17.79
CA THR A 7 67.43 9.25 18.42
C THR A 7 68.55 9.82 19.32
N PRO A 8 68.56 11.11 19.81
CA PRO A 8 67.38 11.82 20.39
C PRO A 8 67.30 13.38 20.51
N THR A 9 66.09 13.81 20.95
CA THR A 9 65.74 14.85 21.97
C THR A 9 65.49 16.35 21.68
N LYS A 10 64.30 16.78 22.17
CA LYS A 10 63.88 18.01 22.92
C LYS A 10 63.12 19.16 22.21
N ALA A 11 61.80 19.24 22.51
CA ALA A 11 61.02 20.32 23.18
C ALA A 11 61.19 21.81 22.75
N ILE A 12 60.22 22.75 22.76
CA ILE A 12 58.78 22.88 23.11
C ILE A 12 58.31 24.31 22.66
N LEU A 13 57.01 24.46 22.31
CA LEU A 13 56.10 25.64 22.31
C LEU A 13 56.29 26.92 21.43
N ALA A 14 55.26 27.19 20.58
CA ALA A 14 54.19 28.21 20.73
C ALA A 14 53.91 29.22 19.58
N LEU A 15 52.69 29.06 19.02
CA LEU A 15 51.63 30.01 18.60
C LEU A 15 51.74 31.02 17.42
N LEU A 16 50.67 30.92 16.60
CA LEU A 16 49.85 31.94 15.91
C LEU A 16 50.29 32.55 14.57
N ALA A 17 49.56 32.21 13.51
CA ALA A 17 48.87 33.20 12.66
C ALA A 17 47.72 32.56 11.87
N TYR A 18 46.55 33.17 11.97
CA TYR A 18 45.35 32.93 11.15
C TYR A 18 45.63 33.23 9.68
N SER A 19 45.12 32.40 8.77
CA SER A 19 44.75 32.85 7.42
C SER A 19 43.36 32.35 7.09
N SER A 20 42.50 33.30 6.76
CA SER A 20 41.11 33.16 6.36
C SER A 20 41.02 32.64 4.93
N SER A 21 40.63 31.39 4.76
CA SER A 21 40.14 30.86 3.49
C SER A 21 38.62 30.85 3.50
N SER A 22 38.05 31.77 2.73
CA SER A 22 36.64 31.81 2.34
C SER A 22 36.22 30.47 1.72
N LEU A 23 35.49 29.65 2.47
CA LEU A 23 34.76 28.51 1.90
C LEU A 23 33.60 29.06 1.08
N ALA A 24 33.78 29.10 -0.24
CA ALA A 24 32.65 29.13 -1.14
C ALA A 24 31.83 27.86 -0.90
N LEU A 25 30.60 28.02 -0.42
CA LEU A 25 29.60 26.95 -0.38
C LEU A 25 29.38 26.45 -1.81
N GLN A 26 30.03 25.35 -2.18
CA GLN A 26 29.64 24.57 -3.35
C GLN A 26 28.29 23.92 -3.04
N VAL A 27 27.22 24.48 -3.59
CA VAL A 27 25.92 23.82 -3.65
C VAL A 27 26.12 22.52 -4.45
N PRO A 28 25.70 21.34 -3.96
CA PRO A 28 25.83 20.08 -4.69
C PRO A 28 25.16 20.19 -6.06
N ARG A 29 25.87 19.78 -7.10
CA ARG A 29 25.51 20.04 -8.51
C ARG A 29 24.43 19.10 -9.05
N TYR A 30 23.85 18.21 -8.24
CA TYR A 30 22.99 17.09 -8.67
C TYR A 30 21.93 16.77 -7.61
N ALA A 31 20.80 16.16 -7.97
CA ALA A 31 19.80 15.66 -7.02
C ALA A 31 20.39 14.48 -6.22
N THR A 32 21.11 14.79 -5.15
CA THR A 32 21.85 13.82 -4.34
C THR A 32 21.02 13.38 -3.14
N ILE A 33 21.32 12.17 -2.65
CA ILE A 33 21.23 11.86 -1.21
C ILE A 33 21.85 13.07 -0.50
N THR A 34 21.02 13.85 0.17
CA THR A 34 21.47 15.15 0.68
C THR A 34 22.12 14.93 2.04
N SER A 35 23.31 15.50 2.23
CA SER A 35 23.97 15.44 3.54
C SER A 35 23.19 16.30 4.54
N ARG A 36 23.38 16.03 5.82
CA ARG A 36 22.84 16.87 6.91
C ARG A 36 23.15 18.36 6.68
N ASP A 37 24.37 18.68 6.29
CA ASP A 37 24.80 20.06 6.06
C ASP A 37 24.08 20.70 4.87
N ALA A 38 23.85 19.94 3.80
CA ALA A 38 23.11 20.42 2.64
C ALA A 38 21.62 20.63 2.94
N VAL A 39 21.01 19.81 3.81
CA VAL A 39 19.65 20.06 4.31
C VAL A 39 19.61 21.35 5.14
N ALA A 40 20.53 21.52 6.09
CA ALA A 40 20.57 22.68 6.97
C ALA A 40 20.83 24.00 6.22
N ALA A 41 21.57 23.96 5.12
CA ALA A 41 21.88 25.14 4.30
C ALA A 41 20.82 25.47 3.23
N THR A 42 19.76 24.66 3.10
CA THR A 42 18.76 24.83 2.04
C THR A 42 17.41 25.27 2.59
N ASP A 43 16.90 26.37 2.06
CA ASP A 43 15.52 26.77 2.23
C ASP A 43 14.59 25.94 1.33
N TYR A 44 13.71 25.13 1.93
CA TYR A 44 12.71 24.34 1.20
C TYR A 44 11.35 25.03 1.11
N ASP A 45 10.68 24.88 -0.02
CA ASP A 45 9.28 25.27 -0.17
C ASP A 45 8.36 24.24 0.47
N PHE A 46 8.65 22.96 0.22
CA PHE A 46 7.91 21.84 0.76
C PHE A 46 8.85 20.82 1.41
N VAL A 47 8.40 20.25 2.53
CA VAL A 47 9.05 19.11 3.16
C VAL A 47 8.05 17.97 3.28
N ILE A 48 8.47 16.77 2.90
CA ILE A 48 7.63 15.57 2.84
C ILE A 48 8.15 14.53 3.83
N ALA A 49 7.27 14.06 4.71
CA ALA A 49 7.56 12.95 5.62
C ALA A 49 7.13 11.63 4.97
N GLY A 50 8.08 10.89 4.39
CA GLY A 50 7.86 9.60 3.72
C GLY A 50 8.13 9.66 2.23
N GLY A 51 9.08 8.85 1.77
CA GLY A 51 9.44 8.61 0.38
C GLY A 51 8.70 7.44 -0.24
N GLY A 52 7.43 7.23 0.14
CA GLY A 52 6.56 6.21 -0.43
C GLY A 52 6.00 6.60 -1.81
N VAL A 53 4.99 5.84 -2.27
CA VAL A 53 4.37 6.01 -3.60
C VAL A 53 3.88 7.44 -3.82
N SER A 54 3.00 7.94 -2.97
CA SER A 54 2.43 9.28 -3.14
C SER A 54 3.43 10.39 -2.78
N GLY A 55 4.28 10.18 -1.78
CA GLY A 55 5.31 11.14 -1.39
C GLY A 55 6.28 11.45 -2.54
N LEU A 56 6.79 10.41 -3.22
CA LEU A 56 7.65 10.61 -4.39
C LEU A 56 6.87 11.13 -5.60
N THR A 57 5.63 10.69 -5.82
CA THR A 57 4.78 11.22 -6.91
C THR A 57 4.58 12.73 -6.76
N VAL A 58 4.21 13.20 -5.57
CA VAL A 58 4.00 14.63 -5.31
C VAL A 58 5.31 15.41 -5.42
N ALA A 59 6.42 14.90 -4.88
CA ALA A 59 7.72 15.56 -4.99
C ALA A 59 8.22 15.66 -6.45
N ASP A 60 8.06 14.61 -7.26
CA ASP A 60 8.32 14.63 -8.72
C ASP A 60 7.56 15.80 -9.35
N ARG A 61 6.25 15.86 -9.17
CA ARG A 61 5.42 16.87 -9.81
C ARG A 61 5.72 18.28 -9.32
N LEU A 62 5.94 18.49 -8.02
CA LEU A 62 6.26 19.83 -7.50
C LEU A 62 7.62 20.34 -7.99
N THR A 63 8.59 19.45 -8.19
CA THR A 63 9.95 19.82 -8.62
C THR A 63 10.10 20.01 -10.13
N GLU A 64 9.05 19.77 -10.91
CA GLU A 64 8.98 20.15 -12.33
C GLU A 64 9.22 21.66 -12.53
N ASP A 65 8.78 22.49 -11.58
CA ASP A 65 9.14 23.90 -11.53
C ASP A 65 10.52 24.06 -10.86
N PRO A 66 11.55 24.55 -11.57
CA PRO A 66 12.91 24.66 -11.03
C PRO A 66 13.04 25.68 -9.89
N SER A 67 12.04 26.54 -9.68
CA SER A 67 12.01 27.49 -8.56
C SER A 67 11.55 26.86 -7.25
N ILE A 68 10.94 25.68 -7.29
CA ILE A 68 10.37 24.99 -6.13
C ILE A 68 11.36 23.96 -5.59
N LYS A 69 11.76 24.11 -4.32
CA LYS A 69 12.66 23.15 -3.65
C LYS A 69 11.88 22.22 -2.73
N VAL A 70 12.10 20.92 -2.89
CA VAL A 70 11.43 19.88 -2.10
C VAL A 70 12.45 18.99 -1.40
N LEU A 71 12.23 18.74 -0.11
CA LEU A 71 12.91 17.69 0.64
C LEU A 71 11.94 16.56 0.95
N VAL A 72 12.33 15.33 0.63
CA VAL A 72 11.67 14.12 1.13
C VAL A 72 12.54 13.48 2.20
N ILE A 73 11.96 13.15 3.35
CA ILE A 73 12.64 12.43 4.44
C ILE A 73 12.05 11.03 4.50
N GLU A 74 12.89 10.01 4.31
CA GLU A 74 12.49 8.60 4.28
C GLU A 74 13.25 7.79 5.32
N THR A 75 12.51 6.96 6.06
CA THR A 75 13.06 6.13 7.13
C THR A 75 13.92 4.98 6.62
N GLY A 76 13.57 4.42 5.47
CA GLY A 76 14.30 3.32 4.84
C GLY A 76 15.49 3.78 3.99
N PRO A 77 16.34 2.82 3.60
CA PRO A 77 17.42 3.06 2.65
C PRO A 77 16.89 3.16 1.22
N PHE A 78 17.79 3.43 0.27
CA PHE A 78 17.56 3.11 -1.13
C PHE A 78 17.78 1.60 -1.35
N ASP A 79 16.98 0.98 -2.23
CA ASP A 79 17.36 -0.32 -2.80
C ASP A 79 18.58 -0.17 -3.72
N LYS A 80 19.22 -1.29 -4.05
CA LYS A 80 20.48 -1.33 -4.82
C LYS A 80 20.26 -1.83 -6.25
N ASP A 81 19.03 -1.73 -6.76
CA ASP A 81 18.64 -2.27 -8.06
C ASP A 81 18.88 -3.80 -8.15
N GLU A 82 18.83 -4.52 -7.04
CA GLU A 82 19.07 -5.96 -7.03
C GLU A 82 17.89 -6.77 -7.58
N ASP A 83 18.18 -7.97 -8.09
CA ASP A 83 17.18 -8.85 -8.69
C ASP A 83 16.01 -9.16 -7.75
N SER A 84 16.23 -9.27 -6.43
CA SER A 84 15.15 -9.53 -5.47
C SER A 84 14.10 -8.42 -5.39
N VAL A 85 14.44 -7.23 -5.87
CA VAL A 85 13.52 -6.10 -6.05
C VAL A 85 13.04 -6.04 -7.49
N LEU A 86 13.95 -6.05 -8.46
CA LEU A 86 13.64 -5.73 -9.85
C LEU A 86 13.02 -6.90 -10.62
N VAL A 87 13.44 -8.14 -10.39
CA VAL A 87 13.05 -9.28 -11.21
C VAL A 87 11.87 -10.02 -10.55
N PRO A 88 10.69 -10.10 -11.18
CA PRO A 88 9.50 -10.72 -10.58
C PRO A 88 9.74 -12.15 -10.07
N GLY A 89 10.43 -12.99 -10.85
CA GLY A 89 10.78 -14.36 -10.47
C GLY A 89 11.82 -14.50 -9.38
N ALA A 90 12.53 -13.43 -9.01
CA ALA A 90 13.50 -13.42 -7.91
C ALA A 90 12.96 -12.70 -6.67
N PHE A 91 11.68 -12.28 -6.69
CA PHE A 91 11.06 -11.45 -5.68
C PHE A 91 11.29 -11.95 -4.25
N PHE A 92 11.97 -11.12 -3.44
CA PHE A 92 12.24 -11.38 -2.04
C PHE A 92 12.28 -10.05 -1.25
N PRO A 93 11.13 -9.58 -0.73
CA PRO A 93 10.98 -8.22 -0.20
C PRO A 93 11.53 -8.03 1.23
N VAL A 94 11.85 -9.12 1.94
CA VAL A 94 12.17 -9.13 3.38
C VAL A 94 13.17 -8.05 3.82
N PRO A 95 14.28 -7.77 3.08
CA PRO A 95 15.25 -6.76 3.50
C PRO A 95 14.69 -5.33 3.60
N TYR A 96 13.58 -5.06 2.93
CA TYR A 96 12.96 -3.73 2.85
C TYR A 96 11.60 -3.64 3.54
N LEU A 97 11.22 -4.66 4.31
CA LEU A 97 10.05 -4.58 5.19
C LEU A 97 10.43 -3.93 6.52
N TRP A 98 9.46 -3.30 7.18
CA TRP A 98 9.62 -2.84 8.55
C TRP A 98 9.95 -4.01 9.48
N PRO A 99 11.10 -4.00 10.17
CA PRO A 99 11.46 -5.08 11.07
C PRO A 99 10.62 -5.00 12.35
N ASN A 100 10.15 -6.15 12.84
CA ASN A 100 9.44 -6.28 14.13
C ASN A 100 8.19 -5.41 14.27
N LEU A 101 7.56 -5.02 13.15
CA LEU A 101 6.26 -4.36 13.18
C LEU A 101 5.19 -5.42 13.42
N ASN A 102 4.51 -5.35 14.56
CA ASN A 102 3.56 -6.36 15.02
C ASN A 102 2.22 -5.73 15.41
N SER A 103 1.15 -6.48 15.23
CA SER A 103 -0.17 -6.10 15.71
C SER A 103 -0.28 -6.21 17.24
N ALA A 104 -1.27 -5.54 17.82
CA ALA A 104 -1.84 -5.94 19.10
C ALA A 104 -2.44 -7.36 18.99
N PRO A 105 -2.65 -8.08 20.11
CA PRO A 105 -3.41 -9.32 20.12
C PRO A 105 -4.78 -9.13 19.48
N GLN A 106 -5.15 -10.02 18.56
CA GLN A 106 -6.41 -9.92 17.82
C GLN A 106 -7.45 -10.85 18.47
N SER A 107 -8.37 -10.29 19.26
CA SER A 107 -9.28 -11.07 20.10
C SER A 107 -10.15 -12.07 19.33
N ALA A 108 -10.70 -11.67 18.19
CA ALA A 108 -11.48 -12.56 17.33
C ALA A 108 -10.62 -13.61 16.58
N LEU A 109 -9.29 -13.46 16.59
CA LEU A 109 -8.33 -14.38 15.97
C LEU A 109 -7.50 -15.14 17.01
N ASN A 110 -8.12 -15.48 18.14
CA ASN A 110 -7.51 -16.23 19.27
C ASN A 110 -6.30 -15.51 19.89
N ASP A 111 -6.38 -14.19 20.04
CA ASP A 111 -5.34 -13.33 20.61
C ASP A 111 -3.97 -13.44 19.92
N ARG A 112 -3.95 -13.95 18.68
CA ARG A 112 -2.74 -14.05 17.88
C ARG A 112 -2.18 -12.65 17.58
N ILE A 113 -0.86 -12.59 17.54
CA ILE A 113 -0.09 -11.41 17.13
C ILE A 113 0.44 -11.68 15.73
N PHE A 114 0.32 -10.71 14.85
CA PHE A 114 0.70 -10.82 13.46
C PHE A 114 1.81 -9.83 13.12
N SER A 115 2.77 -10.26 12.29
CA SER A 115 3.67 -9.33 11.63
C SER A 115 2.87 -8.47 10.65
N VAL A 116 3.15 -7.17 10.64
CA VAL A 116 2.47 -6.19 9.77
C VAL A 116 3.40 -5.81 8.63
N PRO A 117 3.16 -6.33 7.41
CA PRO A 117 4.01 -6.03 6.26
C PRO A 117 3.82 -4.57 5.83
N ALA A 118 4.91 -3.81 5.84
CA ALA A 118 4.96 -2.46 5.30
C ALA A 118 6.36 -2.18 4.74
N GLY A 119 6.45 -1.43 3.64
CA GLY A 119 7.74 -1.06 3.05
C GLY A 119 8.48 0.00 3.87
N ARG A 120 9.77 -0.25 4.13
CA ARG A 120 10.74 0.65 4.74
C ARG A 120 11.91 0.84 3.78
N VAL A 121 11.70 1.63 2.73
CA VAL A 121 12.63 1.84 1.62
C VAL A 121 12.16 3.04 0.79
N VAL A 122 13.06 3.76 0.13
CA VAL A 122 12.68 4.79 -0.84
C VAL A 122 11.87 4.15 -1.98
N GLY A 123 10.62 4.59 -2.15
CA GLY A 123 9.59 3.99 -3.00
C GLY A 123 8.49 3.27 -2.20
N GLY A 124 8.72 3.02 -0.91
CA GLY A 124 7.78 2.42 0.04
C GLY A 124 7.22 1.08 -0.44
N GLY A 125 5.91 0.89 -0.25
CA GLY A 125 5.21 -0.34 -0.62
C GLY A 125 5.40 -0.78 -2.09
N SER A 126 5.64 0.14 -3.03
CA SER A 126 5.82 -0.23 -4.45
C SER A 126 7.09 -1.04 -4.73
N VAL A 127 8.11 -0.93 -3.88
CA VAL A 127 9.36 -1.71 -3.97
C VAL A 127 9.13 -3.16 -3.51
N VAL A 128 8.22 -3.36 -2.56
CA VAL A 128 8.03 -4.64 -1.85
C VAL A 128 6.69 -5.32 -2.14
N ASN A 129 5.81 -4.73 -2.94
CA ASN A 129 4.49 -5.31 -3.24
C ASN A 129 4.58 -6.50 -4.21
N GLY A 130 3.51 -7.28 -4.28
CA GLY A 130 3.35 -8.37 -5.26
C GLY A 130 3.06 -7.92 -6.70
N MET A 131 3.28 -6.64 -7.03
CA MET A 131 3.16 -6.03 -8.37
C MET A 131 1.77 -6.10 -9.03
N VAL A 132 0.76 -6.70 -8.40
CA VAL A 132 -0.63 -6.72 -8.88
C VAL A 132 -1.12 -5.28 -9.10
N PHE A 133 -1.59 -4.98 -10.32
CA PHE A 133 -2.02 -3.64 -10.71
C PHE A 133 -3.50 -3.63 -11.14
N VAL A 134 -4.37 -3.44 -10.14
CA VAL A 134 -5.82 -3.38 -10.31
C VAL A 134 -6.39 -2.14 -9.62
N ARG A 135 -7.57 -1.67 -10.05
CA ARG A 135 -8.28 -0.50 -9.51
C ARG A 135 -9.59 -0.94 -8.86
N GLY A 136 -10.15 -0.08 -8.00
CA GLY A 136 -11.51 -0.28 -7.49
C GLY A 136 -12.56 -0.05 -8.60
N GLY A 137 -13.81 -0.44 -8.33
CA GLY A 137 -14.93 -0.15 -9.22
C GLY A 137 -15.47 1.27 -9.07
N LYS A 138 -16.19 1.77 -10.09
CA LYS A 138 -16.88 3.09 -10.05
C LYS A 138 -17.74 3.28 -8.81
N SER A 139 -18.48 2.25 -8.42
CA SER A 139 -19.35 2.25 -7.24
C SER A 139 -18.61 2.44 -5.92
N GLU A 140 -17.32 2.10 -5.86
CA GLU A 140 -16.49 2.29 -4.67
C GLU A 140 -15.95 3.72 -4.56
N TYR A 141 -15.50 4.31 -5.67
CA TYR A 141 -15.11 5.73 -5.66
C TYR A 141 -16.33 6.65 -5.49
N ALA A 142 -17.50 6.29 -6.04
CA ALA A 142 -18.75 6.99 -5.74
C ALA A 142 -19.12 6.90 -4.25
N ALA A 143 -18.77 5.80 -3.58
CA ALA A 143 -18.95 5.68 -2.14
C ALA A 143 -18.02 6.64 -1.34
N TRP A 144 -16.83 6.95 -1.83
CA TRP A 144 -16.00 8.00 -1.23
C TRP A 144 -16.72 9.36 -1.26
N GLU A 145 -17.33 9.72 -2.38
CA GLU A 145 -18.10 10.98 -2.47
C GLU A 145 -19.30 11.02 -1.53
N LYS A 146 -20.02 9.89 -1.37
CA LYS A 146 -21.10 9.74 -0.38
C LYS A 146 -20.62 9.93 1.06
N LEU A 147 -19.34 9.68 1.33
CA LEU A 147 -18.70 9.92 2.63
C LEU A 147 -18.18 11.36 2.79
N GLY A 148 -18.31 12.20 1.75
CA GLY A 148 -17.93 13.61 1.76
C GLY A 148 -16.64 13.94 1.01
N ALA A 149 -15.98 12.95 0.41
CA ALA A 149 -14.80 13.13 -0.44
C ALA A 149 -15.18 13.66 -1.84
N ARG A 150 -15.86 14.80 -1.90
CA ARG A 150 -16.34 15.39 -3.16
C ARG A 150 -15.19 15.65 -4.12
N GLY A 151 -15.40 15.31 -5.39
CA GLY A 151 -14.36 15.46 -6.41
C GLY A 151 -13.29 14.39 -6.30
N TRP A 152 -13.55 13.26 -5.63
CA TRP A 152 -12.68 12.07 -5.59
C TRP A 152 -13.42 10.83 -6.09
N GLY A 153 -14.46 11.02 -6.91
CA GLY A 153 -15.15 9.96 -7.61
C GLY A 153 -14.29 9.37 -8.74
N TRP A 154 -14.82 8.34 -9.39
CA TRP A 154 -14.13 7.68 -10.50
C TRP A 154 -13.78 8.65 -11.62
N ASP A 155 -14.74 9.44 -12.08
CA ASP A 155 -14.54 10.37 -13.19
C ASP A 155 -13.54 11.47 -12.85
N ASP A 156 -13.44 11.87 -11.57
CA ASP A 156 -12.44 12.83 -11.11
C ASP A 156 -11.04 12.23 -10.97
N LEU A 157 -10.91 10.91 -10.90
CA LEU A 157 -9.64 10.18 -10.75
C LEU A 157 -9.17 9.55 -12.06
N LEU A 158 -10.08 9.22 -12.99
CA LEU A 158 -9.76 8.62 -14.29
C LEU A 158 -8.70 9.41 -15.08
N PRO A 159 -8.75 10.75 -15.18
CA PRO A 159 -7.67 11.51 -15.82
C PRO A 159 -6.30 11.29 -15.16
N TYR A 160 -6.26 11.10 -13.84
CA TYR A 160 -5.04 10.90 -13.09
C TYR A 160 -4.56 9.44 -13.09
N PHE A 161 -5.47 8.48 -13.18
CA PHE A 161 -5.12 7.10 -13.53
C PHE A 161 -4.38 7.08 -14.86
N ARG A 162 -4.94 7.72 -15.90
CA ARG A 162 -4.28 7.83 -17.22
C ARG A 162 -2.98 8.65 -17.17
N LYS A 163 -2.91 9.74 -16.38
CA LYS A 163 -1.71 10.58 -16.25
C LYS A 163 -0.52 9.82 -15.62
N SER A 164 -0.80 8.99 -14.61
CA SER A 164 0.23 8.22 -13.91
C SER A 164 0.74 7.02 -14.71
N GLU A 165 -0.14 6.39 -15.50
CA GLU A 165 0.10 5.10 -16.13
C GLU A 165 0.74 5.20 -17.53
N ASN A 166 1.60 4.22 -17.82
CA ASN A 166 2.04 3.83 -19.15
C ASN A 166 1.82 2.34 -19.31
N PHE A 167 0.62 2.02 -19.81
CA PHE A 167 0.11 0.70 -20.04
C PHE A 167 0.58 0.18 -21.39
N THR A 168 1.08 -1.05 -21.39
CA THR A 168 1.47 -1.76 -22.62
C THR A 168 0.68 -3.05 -22.74
N THR A 169 -0.06 -3.17 -23.83
CA THR A 169 -0.86 -4.36 -24.16
C THR A 169 0.05 -5.53 -24.54
N PRO A 170 -0.34 -6.79 -24.24
CA PRO A 170 0.37 -7.95 -24.75
C PRO A 170 0.16 -8.12 -26.26
N PRO A 171 0.99 -8.94 -26.94
CA PRO A 171 0.69 -9.43 -28.28
C PRO A 171 -0.72 -10.04 -28.37
N ARG A 172 -1.42 -9.85 -29.49
CA ARG A 172 -2.84 -10.26 -29.63
C ARG A 172 -3.04 -11.77 -29.51
N ASP A 173 -2.16 -12.56 -30.09
CA ASP A 173 -2.18 -14.01 -30.01
C ASP A 173 -2.05 -14.51 -28.57
N PHE A 174 -1.14 -13.91 -27.79
CA PHE A 174 -1.03 -14.20 -26.35
C PHE A 174 -2.27 -13.73 -25.59
N ALA A 175 -2.81 -12.55 -25.92
CA ALA A 175 -4.01 -12.02 -25.27
C ALA A 175 -5.21 -12.96 -25.45
N ASP A 176 -5.44 -13.40 -26.70
CA ASP A 176 -6.53 -14.30 -27.07
C ASP A 176 -6.37 -15.67 -26.36
N ALA A 177 -5.14 -16.22 -26.35
CA ALA A 177 -4.86 -17.50 -25.70
C ALA A 177 -4.99 -17.45 -24.16
N ALA A 178 -4.67 -16.31 -23.54
CA ALA A 178 -4.70 -16.14 -22.10
C ALA A 178 -6.03 -15.59 -21.56
N ASN A 179 -7.02 -15.32 -22.42
CA ASN A 179 -8.26 -14.62 -22.05
C ASN A 179 -7.99 -13.22 -21.44
N ILE A 180 -7.14 -12.43 -22.09
CA ILE A 180 -6.83 -11.04 -21.70
C ILE A 180 -7.61 -10.09 -22.61
N SER A 181 -8.32 -9.15 -21.98
CA SER A 181 -8.94 -8.00 -22.62
C SER A 181 -8.66 -6.74 -21.81
N TRP A 182 -8.87 -5.57 -22.43
CA TRP A 182 -8.72 -4.27 -21.78
C TRP A 182 -9.70 -3.26 -22.38
N VAL A 183 -9.99 -2.19 -21.64
CA VAL A 183 -10.79 -1.06 -22.08
C VAL A 183 -9.82 0.09 -22.36
N GLU A 184 -9.55 0.38 -23.63
CA GLU A 184 -8.55 1.38 -24.04
C GLU A 184 -8.77 2.76 -23.38
N SER A 185 -10.02 3.19 -23.25
CA SER A 185 -10.35 4.45 -22.59
C SER A 185 -10.07 4.44 -21.08
N ALA A 186 -9.75 3.32 -20.45
CA ALA A 186 -9.36 3.31 -19.04
C ALA A 186 -7.87 3.62 -18.83
N HIS A 187 -7.04 3.54 -19.88
CA HIS A 187 -5.59 3.47 -19.75
C HIS A 187 -4.84 4.71 -20.21
N GLY A 188 -3.68 4.93 -19.57
CA GLY A 188 -2.67 5.91 -19.97
C GLY A 188 -1.48 5.24 -20.67
N HIS A 189 -0.81 5.97 -21.57
CA HIS A 189 0.33 5.43 -22.36
C HIS A 189 1.58 6.30 -22.30
N SER A 190 1.61 7.31 -21.41
CA SER A 190 2.69 8.31 -21.35
C SER A 190 3.15 8.62 -19.94
N GLY A 191 2.48 8.07 -18.92
CA GLY A 191 2.86 8.28 -17.52
C GLY A 191 4.17 7.57 -17.13
N PRO A 192 4.72 7.90 -15.96
CA PRO A 192 5.96 7.29 -15.50
C PRO A 192 5.78 5.85 -15.01
N VAL A 193 4.57 5.43 -14.64
CA VAL A 193 4.32 4.10 -14.06
C VAL A 193 4.10 3.07 -15.17
N ARG A 194 5.09 2.20 -15.39
CA ARG A 194 4.96 1.09 -16.35
C ARG A 194 4.04 0.01 -15.82
N ALA A 195 3.04 -0.36 -16.62
CA ALA A 195 2.14 -1.47 -16.37
C ALA A 195 2.04 -2.35 -17.61
N SER A 196 2.14 -3.66 -17.46
CA SER A 196 2.01 -4.61 -18.57
C SER A 196 1.53 -5.96 -18.08
N TYR A 197 1.00 -6.77 -18.99
CA TYR A 197 0.70 -8.17 -18.67
C TYR A 197 1.99 -9.01 -18.70
N PRO A 198 2.14 -10.00 -17.79
CA PRO A 198 3.15 -11.04 -17.96
C PRO A 198 3.02 -11.72 -19.33
N ASN A 199 4.14 -12.19 -19.89
CA ASN A 199 4.16 -12.91 -21.17
C ASN A 199 4.20 -14.44 -20.98
N TYR A 200 3.78 -14.89 -19.81
CA TYR A 200 3.74 -16.29 -19.40
C TYR A 200 2.54 -16.49 -18.48
N TYR A 201 1.95 -17.70 -18.52
CA TYR A 201 1.00 -18.19 -17.53
C TYR A 201 1.31 -19.66 -17.28
N PHE A 202 1.11 -20.12 -16.05
CA PHE A 202 1.30 -21.54 -15.73
C PHE A 202 0.21 -22.37 -16.41
N PRO A 203 0.50 -23.59 -16.91
CA PRO A 203 -0.48 -24.39 -17.64
C PRO A 203 -1.79 -24.67 -16.89
N GLY A 204 -1.77 -24.75 -15.55
CA GLY A 204 -2.98 -24.93 -14.74
C GLY A 204 -3.91 -23.70 -14.68
N ALA A 205 -3.49 -22.54 -15.19
CA ALA A 205 -4.28 -21.31 -15.16
C ALA A 205 -5.60 -21.44 -15.93
N GLU A 206 -5.61 -22.22 -17.02
CA GLU A 206 -6.81 -22.48 -17.82
C GLU A 206 -7.82 -23.34 -17.05
N ASN A 207 -7.37 -24.33 -16.28
CA ASN A 207 -8.25 -25.12 -15.41
C ASN A 207 -8.98 -24.24 -14.40
N PHE A 208 -8.25 -23.30 -13.78
CA PHE A 208 -8.84 -22.34 -12.86
C PHE A 208 -9.87 -21.44 -13.55
N TRP A 209 -9.51 -20.92 -14.73
CA TRP A 209 -10.35 -20.03 -15.50
C TRP A 209 -11.68 -20.70 -15.86
N GLN A 210 -11.62 -21.90 -16.46
CA GLN A 210 -12.81 -22.67 -16.82
C GLN A 210 -13.64 -23.07 -15.60
N ALA A 211 -13.00 -23.39 -14.47
CA ALA A 211 -13.70 -23.70 -13.23
C ALA A 211 -14.44 -22.49 -12.65
N ALA A 212 -13.83 -21.31 -12.70
CA ALA A 212 -14.48 -20.07 -12.30
C ALA A 212 -15.69 -19.78 -13.21
N LEU A 213 -15.59 -19.97 -14.53
CA LEU A 213 -16.73 -19.87 -15.45
C LEU A 213 -17.86 -20.86 -15.11
N GLN A 214 -17.50 -22.11 -14.82
CA GLN A 214 -18.45 -23.16 -14.43
C GLN A 214 -19.16 -22.87 -13.09
N SER A 215 -18.54 -22.06 -12.22
CA SER A 215 -19.15 -21.55 -10.98
C SER A 215 -20.07 -20.33 -11.21
N GLY A 216 -20.30 -19.93 -12.48
CA GLY A 216 -21.15 -18.80 -12.84
C GLY A 216 -20.48 -17.44 -12.75
N LEU A 217 -19.15 -17.37 -12.59
CA LEU A 217 -18.42 -16.13 -12.79
C LEU A 217 -18.29 -15.82 -14.28
N ILE A 218 -18.25 -14.54 -14.59
CA ILE A 218 -18.21 -14.05 -15.97
C ILE A 218 -17.01 -13.12 -16.15
N PRO A 219 -16.24 -13.21 -17.25
CA PRO A 219 -15.01 -12.43 -17.43
C PRO A 219 -15.26 -10.91 -17.41
N SER A 220 -14.50 -10.18 -16.61
CA SER A 220 -14.51 -8.72 -16.68
C SER A 220 -13.77 -8.26 -17.93
N PRO A 221 -14.29 -7.27 -18.69
CA PRO A 221 -13.58 -6.72 -19.84
C PRO A 221 -12.21 -6.15 -19.46
N ASP A 222 -12.08 -5.61 -18.24
CA ASP A 222 -10.86 -4.99 -17.73
C ASP A 222 -10.96 -4.76 -16.22
N PRO A 223 -10.06 -5.30 -15.38
CA PRO A 223 -10.05 -5.02 -13.93
C PRO A 223 -9.77 -3.55 -13.59
N ASN A 224 -9.28 -2.76 -14.56
CA ASN A 224 -8.97 -1.35 -14.43
C ASN A 224 -9.96 -0.44 -15.17
N GLY A 225 -11.01 -1.00 -15.76
CA GLY A 225 -12.03 -0.26 -16.54
C GLY A 225 -13.04 0.53 -15.69
N GLY A 226 -13.11 0.25 -14.40
CA GLY A 226 -14.04 0.87 -13.44
C GLY A 226 -15.46 0.29 -13.50
N ASP A 227 -15.93 -0.09 -14.68
CA ASP A 227 -17.15 -0.88 -14.86
C ASP A 227 -16.84 -2.36 -14.59
N ARG A 228 -17.68 -3.02 -13.79
CA ARG A 228 -17.58 -4.46 -13.51
C ARG A 228 -16.20 -4.87 -13.00
N ALA A 229 -15.78 -4.27 -11.88
CA ALA A 229 -14.61 -4.68 -11.10
C ALA A 229 -14.82 -6.03 -10.35
N VAL A 230 -15.77 -6.85 -10.81
CA VAL A 230 -16.14 -8.18 -10.32
C VAL A 230 -16.01 -9.20 -11.46
N GLY A 231 -15.99 -10.48 -11.13
CA GLY A 231 -16.00 -11.56 -12.11
C GLY A 231 -14.66 -12.28 -12.18
N LEU A 232 -14.17 -12.52 -13.39
CA LEU A 232 -12.93 -13.24 -13.64
C LEU A 232 -12.03 -12.39 -14.53
N PHE A 233 -10.77 -12.21 -14.17
CA PHE A 233 -9.84 -11.45 -15.01
C PHE A 233 -8.40 -11.90 -14.85
N ASN A 234 -7.64 -11.71 -15.92
CA ASN A 234 -6.20 -11.57 -15.82
C ASN A 234 -5.87 -10.12 -15.47
N PHE A 235 -4.82 -9.91 -14.68
CA PHE A 235 -4.43 -8.56 -14.26
C PHE A 235 -3.06 -8.17 -14.82
N PRO A 236 -2.86 -6.89 -15.15
CA PRO A 236 -1.52 -6.38 -15.44
C PRO A 236 -0.71 -6.30 -14.15
N THR A 237 0.61 -6.28 -14.31
CA THR A 237 1.56 -6.06 -13.22
C THR A 237 2.31 -4.76 -13.41
N LEU A 238 2.84 -4.24 -12.31
CA LEU A 238 3.76 -3.11 -12.28
C LEU A 238 5.14 -3.51 -12.83
N ALA A 239 5.21 -3.87 -14.10
CA ALA A 239 6.44 -4.24 -14.78
C ALA A 239 6.53 -3.58 -16.16
N ASP A 240 7.74 -3.24 -16.58
CA ASP A 240 7.99 -2.78 -17.94
C ASP A 240 7.85 -3.93 -18.94
N ALA A 241 7.16 -3.70 -20.06
CA ALA A 241 6.88 -4.75 -21.05
C ALA A 241 8.11 -5.22 -21.84
N THR A 242 9.19 -4.42 -21.86
CA THR A 242 10.43 -4.72 -22.57
C THR A 242 11.46 -5.33 -21.62
N THR A 243 11.78 -4.64 -20.53
CA THR A 243 12.82 -5.12 -19.60
C THR A 243 12.29 -6.16 -18.63
N ARG A 244 10.97 -6.30 -18.47
CA ARG A 244 10.31 -7.21 -17.51
C ARG A 244 10.81 -7.03 -16.08
N THR A 245 11.25 -5.82 -15.74
CA THR A 245 11.63 -5.42 -14.39
C THR A 245 10.51 -4.63 -13.74
N ARG A 246 10.50 -4.63 -12.41
CA ARG A 246 9.56 -3.88 -11.57
C ARG A 246 9.55 -2.40 -11.90
N SER A 247 8.32 -1.87 -11.96
CA SER A 247 7.97 -0.46 -11.97
C SER A 247 7.59 -0.05 -10.55
N HIS A 248 8.37 0.85 -9.95
CA HIS A 248 8.12 1.32 -8.59
C HIS A 248 8.49 2.79 -8.41
N ALA A 249 7.99 3.41 -7.33
CA ALA A 249 7.95 4.87 -7.20
C ALA A 249 9.35 5.50 -7.19
N ARG A 250 10.38 4.84 -6.63
CA ARG A 250 11.76 5.33 -6.73
C ARG A 250 12.19 5.47 -8.18
N ILE A 251 12.01 4.45 -9.01
CA ILE A 251 12.39 4.50 -10.43
C ILE A 251 11.54 5.54 -11.17
N ASN A 252 10.22 5.43 -11.00
CA ASN A 252 9.23 6.17 -11.77
C ASN A 252 9.27 7.68 -11.49
N HIS A 253 9.46 8.07 -10.23
CA HIS A 253 9.29 9.45 -9.78
C HIS A 253 10.55 10.11 -9.24
N TYR A 254 11.64 9.37 -8.97
CA TYR A 254 12.89 9.96 -8.51
C TYR A 254 14.06 9.68 -9.46
N GLN A 255 14.44 8.42 -9.66
CA GLN A 255 15.60 8.04 -10.48
C GLN A 255 15.50 8.58 -11.92
N ARG A 256 14.30 8.55 -12.52
CA ARG A 256 14.05 9.07 -13.88
C ARG A 256 14.46 10.54 -14.07
N VAL A 257 14.42 11.34 -13.00
CA VAL A 257 14.55 12.80 -13.07
C VAL A 257 15.73 13.35 -12.27
N LYS A 258 16.39 12.51 -11.45
CA LYS A 258 17.43 12.93 -10.49
C LYS A 258 18.56 13.75 -11.14
N ASP A 259 18.99 13.39 -12.34
CA ASP A 259 20.12 14.07 -12.99
C ASP A 259 19.71 15.43 -13.59
N SER A 260 18.41 15.69 -13.73
CA SER A 260 17.84 16.91 -14.33
C SER A 260 17.22 17.89 -13.33
N ARG A 261 17.01 17.47 -12.07
CA ARG A 261 16.25 18.24 -11.07
C ARG A 261 17.02 18.47 -9.77
N PRO A 262 17.99 19.40 -9.74
CA PRO A 262 18.78 19.68 -8.54
C PRO A 262 17.98 20.31 -7.39
N ASN A 263 16.70 20.61 -7.59
CA ASN A 263 15.75 21.10 -6.59
C ASN A 263 14.97 19.97 -5.88
N TYR A 264 15.23 18.70 -6.21
CA TYR A 264 14.58 17.53 -5.62
C TYR A 264 15.55 16.76 -4.71
N HIS A 265 15.42 16.93 -3.39
CA HIS A 265 16.30 16.28 -2.42
C HIS A 265 15.60 15.13 -1.67
N ILE A 266 16.36 14.07 -1.36
CA ILE A 266 15.93 12.98 -0.48
C ILE A 266 16.97 12.78 0.64
N SER A 267 16.49 12.77 1.89
CA SER A 267 17.23 12.31 3.06
C SER A 267 16.71 10.93 3.46
N ALA A 268 17.43 9.88 3.05
CA ALA A 268 17.10 8.50 3.38
C ALA A 268 17.68 8.11 4.75
N GLU A 269 17.21 6.99 5.29
CA GLU A 269 17.62 6.45 6.61
C GLU A 269 17.36 7.41 7.78
N HIS A 270 16.38 8.30 7.65
CA HIS A 270 15.96 9.26 8.67
C HIS A 270 14.46 9.14 8.98
N THR A 271 14.13 9.03 10.26
CA THR A 271 12.74 8.96 10.74
C THR A 271 12.22 10.35 11.05
N VAL A 272 11.06 10.73 10.53
CA VAL A 272 10.35 11.94 10.96
C VAL A 272 9.69 11.68 12.31
N SER A 273 9.97 12.52 13.30
CA SER A 273 9.41 12.43 14.64
C SER A 273 8.06 13.14 14.76
N ARG A 274 8.00 14.40 14.32
CA ARG A 274 6.81 15.26 14.49
C ARG A 274 6.85 16.47 13.55
N VAL A 275 5.70 17.10 13.38
CA VAL A 275 5.52 18.39 12.72
C VAL A 275 5.83 19.53 13.71
N LEU A 276 6.55 20.53 13.24
CA LEU A 276 6.86 21.75 13.98
C LEU A 276 5.76 22.80 13.74
N PHE A 277 5.32 23.48 14.80
CA PHE A 277 4.24 24.47 14.75
C PHE A 277 4.65 25.84 15.28
N LYS A 278 4.20 26.89 14.59
CA LYS A 278 4.07 28.25 15.14
C LYS A 278 2.58 28.56 15.31
N GLY A 279 2.08 28.43 16.55
CA GLY A 279 0.64 28.46 16.80
C GLY A 279 -0.06 27.30 16.10
N LYS A 280 -0.97 27.59 15.15
CA LYS A 280 -1.69 26.58 14.36
C LYS A 280 -1.12 26.38 12.95
N ARG A 281 0.01 27.00 12.61
CA ARG A 281 0.66 26.83 11.30
C ARG A 281 1.80 25.83 11.42
N ALA A 282 1.76 24.78 10.63
CA ALA A 282 2.90 23.89 10.43
C ALA A 282 4.00 24.67 9.69
N VAL A 283 5.23 24.57 10.19
CA VAL A 283 6.39 25.32 9.66
C VAL A 283 7.56 24.41 9.29
N GLY A 284 7.52 23.13 9.63
CA GLY A 284 8.63 22.22 9.41
C GLY A 284 8.43 20.84 9.99
N LEU A 285 9.48 20.04 9.96
CA LEU A 285 9.56 18.69 10.51
C LEU A 285 10.75 18.58 11.45
N GLU A 286 10.57 17.84 12.54
CA GLU A 286 11.65 17.29 13.35
C GLU A 286 11.90 15.85 12.90
N TYR A 287 13.17 15.47 12.73
CA TYR A 287 13.57 14.14 12.27
C TYR A 287 14.92 13.73 12.89
N LEU A 288 15.29 12.45 12.77
CA LEU A 288 16.52 11.91 13.33
C LEU A 288 17.00 10.70 12.52
N PRO A 289 18.27 10.27 12.63
CA PRO A 289 18.72 9.02 12.04
C PRO A 289 17.82 7.85 12.50
N SER A 290 17.48 6.97 11.57
CA SER A 290 16.58 5.84 11.85
C SER A 290 17.13 4.83 12.87
N THR A 291 18.43 4.87 13.11
CA THR A 291 19.15 4.10 14.15
C THR A 291 19.17 4.79 15.52
N GLY A 292 18.57 5.98 15.65
CA GLY A 292 18.71 6.86 16.81
C GLY A 292 19.89 7.82 16.70
N GLY A 293 19.79 8.95 17.39
CA GLY A 293 20.80 10.00 17.36
C GLY A 293 20.24 11.39 17.64
N GLU A 294 21.00 12.41 17.23
CA GLU A 294 20.62 13.81 17.36
C GLU A 294 19.35 14.13 16.54
N ARG A 295 18.44 14.89 17.15
CA ARG A 295 17.25 15.41 16.48
C ARG A 295 17.62 16.62 15.65
N LEU A 296 17.10 16.66 14.43
CA LEU A 296 17.30 17.70 13.44
C LEU A 296 15.95 18.33 13.12
N GLU A 297 15.99 19.58 12.69
CA GLU A 297 14.81 20.31 12.23
C GLU A 297 15.02 20.76 10.79
N VAL A 298 13.94 20.78 10.02
CA VAL A 298 13.90 21.39 8.69
C VAL A 298 12.60 22.16 8.53
N TYR A 299 12.66 23.29 7.83
CA TYR A 299 11.55 24.22 7.70
C TYR A 299 11.03 24.27 6.26
N ALA A 300 9.72 24.50 6.11
CA ALA A 300 9.05 24.68 4.84
C ALA A 300 8.45 26.08 4.72
N LYS A 301 8.76 26.77 3.63
CA LYS A 301 8.20 28.10 3.33
C LYS A 301 6.70 28.03 3.02
N LYS A 302 6.25 26.97 2.32
CA LYS A 302 4.86 26.79 1.90
C LYS A 302 4.14 25.81 2.84
N GLU A 303 4.36 24.50 2.67
CA GLU A 303 3.64 23.45 3.41
C GLU A 303 4.51 22.25 3.81
N VAL A 304 4.06 21.56 4.86
CA VAL A 304 4.51 20.23 5.27
C VAL A 304 3.53 19.19 4.72
N LEU A 305 4.04 18.11 4.13
CA LEU A 305 3.23 17.03 3.54
C LEU A 305 3.56 15.70 4.24
N LEU A 306 2.55 15.01 4.78
CA LEU A 306 2.72 13.70 5.41
C LEU A 306 2.39 12.58 4.41
N ALA A 307 3.35 11.69 4.19
CA ALA A 307 3.30 10.57 3.25
C ALA A 307 3.90 9.29 3.85
N ALA A 308 3.79 9.11 5.17
CA ALA A 308 4.41 8.01 5.92
C ALA A 308 3.56 6.72 5.94
N GLY A 309 2.46 6.69 5.18
CA GLY A 309 1.56 5.55 5.07
C GLY A 309 0.58 5.44 6.24
N ALA A 310 -0.36 4.49 6.13
CA ALA A 310 -1.45 4.32 7.10
C ALA A 310 -1.01 4.02 8.53
N LEU A 311 0.20 3.49 8.72
CA LEU A 311 0.70 3.10 10.04
C LEU A 311 1.44 4.26 10.73
N HIS A 312 2.27 5.01 10.00
CA HIS A 312 3.14 6.02 10.60
C HIS A 312 2.65 7.46 10.43
N THR A 313 1.80 7.77 9.45
CA THR A 313 1.14 9.08 9.39
C THR A 313 0.31 9.41 10.64
N PRO A 314 -0.57 8.53 11.17
CA PRO A 314 -1.26 8.81 12.42
C PRO A 314 -0.30 8.93 13.62
N GLN A 315 0.81 8.19 13.64
CA GLN A 315 1.84 8.33 14.66
C GLN A 315 2.47 9.73 14.64
N ILE A 316 2.89 10.20 13.47
CA ILE A 316 3.48 11.55 13.32
C ILE A 316 2.46 12.60 13.75
N LEU A 317 1.19 12.49 13.34
CA LEU A 317 0.14 13.42 13.76
C LEU A 317 -0.04 13.43 15.29
N GLN A 318 -0.13 12.26 15.92
CA GLN A 318 -0.32 12.13 17.37
C GLN A 318 0.87 12.71 18.14
N LEU A 319 2.12 12.40 17.73
CA LEU A 319 3.34 12.99 18.31
C LEU A 319 3.44 14.51 18.09
N SER A 320 2.74 15.04 17.09
CA SER A 320 2.66 16.48 16.79
C SER A 320 1.56 17.20 17.55
N GLY A 321 0.84 16.52 18.45
CA GLY A 321 -0.30 17.09 19.17
C GLY A 321 -1.59 17.17 18.35
N ILE A 322 -1.70 16.42 17.26
CA ILE A 322 -2.91 16.32 16.44
C ILE A 322 -3.53 14.94 16.63
N GLY A 323 -4.70 14.90 17.28
CA GLY A 323 -5.37 13.66 17.66
C GLY A 323 -6.44 13.89 18.71
N SER A 324 -6.98 12.83 19.30
CA SER A 324 -7.93 12.96 20.43
C SER A 324 -7.26 13.66 21.61
N LYS A 325 -7.75 14.85 21.99
CA LYS A 325 -7.22 15.63 23.13
C LYS A 325 -7.16 14.80 24.41
N LYS A 326 -8.20 13.98 24.66
CA LYS A 326 -8.27 13.11 25.84
C LYS A 326 -7.13 12.09 25.84
N PHE A 327 -6.84 11.48 24.68
CA PHE A 327 -5.78 10.50 24.51
C PHE A 327 -4.39 11.15 24.58
N LEU A 328 -4.16 12.24 23.85
CA LEU A 328 -2.86 12.92 23.86
C LEU A 328 -2.44 13.38 25.26
N LYS A 329 -3.41 13.84 26.07
CA LYS A 329 -3.18 14.22 27.47
C LYS A 329 -2.63 13.07 28.32
N THR A 330 -2.98 11.81 28.04
CA THR A 330 -2.45 10.67 28.82
C THR A 330 -0.97 10.41 28.57
N LEU A 331 -0.42 10.96 27.48
CA LEU A 331 0.99 10.87 27.11
C LEU A 331 1.75 12.19 27.39
N GLY A 332 1.10 13.18 28.00
CA GLY A 332 1.68 14.50 28.26
C GLY A 332 1.93 15.34 27.01
N ILE A 333 1.22 15.05 25.90
CA ILE A 333 1.37 15.79 24.64
C ILE A 333 0.36 16.94 24.59
N ASP A 334 0.86 18.16 24.40
CA ASP A 334 0.01 19.33 24.20
C ASP A 334 -0.78 19.25 22.90
N THR A 335 -2.09 19.50 22.99
CA THR A 335 -2.97 19.39 21.83
C THR A 335 -2.88 20.63 20.93
N VAL A 336 -2.33 20.46 19.74
CA VAL A 336 -2.38 21.41 18.63
C VAL A 336 -3.72 21.35 17.92
N ALA A 337 -4.32 20.19 17.68
CA ALA A 337 -5.68 20.10 17.14
C ALA A 337 -6.39 18.84 17.65
N ASP A 338 -7.60 19.04 18.19
CA ASP A 338 -8.44 17.93 18.65
C ASP A 338 -9.15 17.30 17.46
N LEU A 339 -8.53 16.24 16.92
CA LEU A 339 -9.00 15.44 15.81
C LEU A 339 -9.09 13.97 16.25
N PRO A 340 -10.18 13.57 16.91
CA PRO A 340 -10.29 12.23 17.48
C PRO A 340 -10.28 11.09 16.45
N GLY A 341 -10.42 11.37 15.16
CA GLY A 341 -10.30 10.38 14.09
C GLY A 341 -8.87 9.98 13.72
N VAL A 342 -7.84 10.70 14.19
CA VAL A 342 -6.43 10.36 13.88
C VAL A 342 -6.07 9.01 14.49
N GLY A 343 -5.76 8.04 13.63
CA GLY A 343 -5.46 6.67 14.01
C GLY A 343 -6.68 5.80 14.22
N GLU A 344 -7.90 6.31 14.06
CA GLU A 344 -9.11 5.48 14.04
C GLU A 344 -9.43 5.03 12.62
N ASN A 345 -10.49 4.22 12.42
CA ASN A 345 -10.97 3.80 11.10
C ASN A 345 -9.92 2.99 10.29
N PHE A 346 -8.97 2.35 10.98
CA PHE A 346 -7.95 1.52 10.33
C PHE A 346 -8.63 0.32 9.65
N MET A 347 -8.28 0.09 8.40
CA MET A 347 -8.78 -1.00 7.57
C MET A 347 -7.61 -1.65 6.83
N ASP A 348 -7.70 -2.95 6.67
CA ASP A 348 -6.86 -3.77 5.81
C ASP A 348 -7.72 -4.95 5.30
N GLN A 349 -7.14 -5.76 4.44
CA GLN A 349 -7.80 -6.91 3.81
C GLN A 349 -7.12 -8.17 4.30
N GLY A 350 -7.87 -9.06 4.94
CA GLY A 350 -7.33 -10.31 5.46
C GLY A 350 -7.13 -11.35 4.36
N GLU A 351 -6.40 -12.42 4.69
CA GLU A 351 -6.27 -13.58 3.82
C GLU A 351 -6.33 -14.92 4.58
N LEU A 352 -6.77 -15.97 3.90
CA LEU A 352 -6.67 -17.35 4.34
C LEU A 352 -6.06 -18.19 3.21
N LYS A 353 -4.99 -18.92 3.52
CA LYS A 353 -4.45 -19.96 2.62
C LYS A 353 -5.06 -21.31 2.97
N VAL A 354 -5.74 -21.91 2.01
CA VAL A 354 -6.37 -23.24 2.16
C VAL A 354 -5.53 -24.26 1.40
N PRO A 355 -4.91 -25.24 2.08
CA PRO A 355 -4.07 -26.25 1.45
C PRO A 355 -4.88 -27.29 0.67
N PHE A 356 -4.32 -27.72 -0.46
CA PHE A 356 -4.83 -28.76 -1.34
C PHE A 356 -3.70 -29.71 -1.75
N THR A 357 -4.04 -30.97 -1.98
CA THR A 357 -3.22 -31.92 -2.74
C THR A 357 -3.90 -32.23 -4.07
N PHE A 358 -3.14 -32.66 -5.07
CA PHE A 358 -3.63 -32.96 -6.41
C PHE A 358 -3.11 -34.33 -6.84
N GLU A 359 -3.99 -35.18 -7.35
CA GLU A 359 -3.61 -36.51 -7.88
C GLU A 359 -2.83 -36.37 -9.19
N ASN A 360 -3.27 -35.46 -10.06
CA ASN A 360 -2.65 -35.18 -11.35
C ASN A 360 -2.16 -33.74 -11.37
N ASN A 361 -1.06 -33.46 -10.66
CA ASN A 361 -0.53 -32.10 -10.58
C ASN A 361 -0.03 -31.62 -11.95
N VAL A 362 -0.39 -30.38 -12.32
CA VAL A 362 0.09 -29.77 -13.57
C VAL A 362 1.49 -29.21 -13.34
N PHE A 363 2.43 -29.60 -14.21
CA PHE A 363 3.80 -29.10 -14.20
C PHE A 363 4.11 -28.36 -15.51
N PRO A 364 4.80 -27.21 -15.45
CA PRO A 364 5.19 -26.48 -14.23
C PRO A 364 4.01 -25.76 -13.56
N ASN A 365 4.16 -25.41 -12.29
CA ASN A 365 3.23 -24.58 -11.52
C ASN A 365 4.00 -23.49 -10.75
N SER A 366 3.31 -22.57 -10.07
CA SER A 366 3.98 -21.47 -9.35
C SER A 366 4.99 -21.93 -8.30
N GLY A 367 4.73 -23.05 -7.62
CA GLY A 367 5.63 -23.63 -6.63
C GLY A 367 6.84 -24.35 -7.23
N ALA A 368 6.88 -24.58 -8.55
CA ALA A 368 8.00 -25.24 -9.21
C ALA A 368 9.29 -24.40 -9.13
N LEU A 369 9.18 -23.07 -9.09
CA LEU A 369 10.32 -22.16 -8.89
C LEU A 369 10.97 -22.36 -7.50
N ASP A 370 10.20 -22.80 -6.50
CA ASP A 370 10.70 -22.98 -5.13
C ASP A 370 11.17 -24.43 -4.85
N THR A 371 10.64 -25.40 -5.60
CA THR A 371 10.81 -26.82 -5.30
C THR A 371 11.66 -27.58 -6.33
N ASN A 372 11.92 -27.02 -7.51
CA ASN A 372 12.71 -27.65 -8.56
C ASN A 372 13.82 -26.71 -9.06
N ALA A 373 15.04 -26.91 -8.54
CA ALA A 373 16.20 -26.08 -8.86
C ALA A 373 16.60 -26.10 -10.35
N THR A 374 16.37 -27.20 -11.06
CA THR A 374 16.64 -27.28 -12.51
C THR A 374 15.68 -26.38 -13.28
N TYR A 375 14.37 -26.49 -12.98
CA TYR A 375 13.37 -25.62 -13.60
C TYR A 375 13.61 -24.14 -13.26
N ASP A 376 13.93 -23.84 -12.00
CA ASP A 376 14.26 -22.47 -11.57
C ASP A 376 15.43 -21.90 -12.37
N ALA A 377 16.54 -22.65 -12.51
CA ALA A 377 17.70 -22.25 -13.30
C ALA A 377 17.39 -22.09 -14.80
N GLU A 378 16.56 -22.97 -15.39
CA GLU A 378 16.12 -22.86 -16.78
C GLU A 378 15.26 -21.61 -17.01
N GLN A 379 14.30 -21.34 -16.13
CA GLN A 379 13.44 -20.16 -16.24
C GLN A 379 14.22 -18.87 -15.99
N ARG A 380 15.22 -18.91 -15.09
CA ARG A 380 16.17 -17.81 -14.91
C ARG A 380 16.96 -17.53 -16.20
N ALA A 381 17.51 -18.57 -16.83
CA ALA A 381 18.26 -18.42 -18.08
C ALA A 381 17.39 -17.87 -19.22
N LEU A 382 16.11 -18.31 -19.33
CA LEU A 382 15.15 -17.78 -20.29
C LEU A 382 14.85 -16.28 -20.06
N TYR A 383 14.72 -15.88 -18.80
CA TYR A 383 14.52 -14.47 -18.46
C TYR A 383 15.75 -13.63 -18.78
N ASP A 384 16.95 -14.10 -18.42
CA ASP A 384 18.18 -13.37 -18.66
C ASP A 384 18.42 -13.17 -20.17
N ALA A 385 18.26 -14.22 -20.96
CA ALA A 385 18.45 -14.20 -22.41
C ALA A 385 17.37 -13.40 -23.15
N ASN A 386 16.09 -13.65 -22.84
CA ASN A 386 14.97 -13.25 -23.70
C ASN A 386 13.85 -12.50 -22.99
N LYS A 387 13.92 -12.32 -21.67
CA LYS A 387 12.85 -11.72 -20.85
C LYS A 387 11.52 -12.46 -21.00
N GLN A 388 11.60 -13.78 -20.98
CA GLN A 388 10.48 -14.71 -21.11
C GLN A 388 10.44 -15.72 -19.95
N GLY A 389 9.35 -16.48 -19.89
CA GLY A 389 9.19 -17.59 -18.95
C GLY A 389 8.66 -17.15 -17.59
N ALA A 390 8.67 -18.11 -16.66
CA ALA A 390 8.04 -17.96 -15.35
C ALA A 390 8.63 -16.83 -14.49
N TYR A 391 9.87 -16.42 -14.76
CA TYR A 391 10.50 -15.30 -14.06
C TYR A 391 9.90 -13.91 -14.39
N THR A 392 9.00 -13.84 -15.37
CA THR A 392 8.19 -12.65 -15.65
C THR A 392 6.93 -12.54 -14.78
N ILE A 393 6.56 -13.62 -14.08
CA ILE A 393 5.52 -13.63 -13.04
C ILE A 393 6.21 -13.43 -11.68
N VAL A 394 5.57 -12.68 -10.79
CA VAL A 394 6.05 -12.56 -9.40
C VAL A 394 6.08 -13.93 -8.75
N ARG A 395 7.21 -14.31 -8.14
CA ARG A 395 7.37 -15.58 -7.43
C ARG A 395 6.21 -15.78 -6.44
N THR A 396 5.66 -16.99 -6.40
CA THR A 396 4.45 -17.42 -5.64
C THR A 396 3.09 -16.92 -6.17
N LEU A 397 3.06 -16.10 -7.22
CA LEU A 397 1.83 -15.55 -7.81
C LEU A 397 1.43 -16.30 -9.10
N SER A 398 0.32 -15.89 -9.72
CA SER A 398 -0.13 -16.31 -11.05
C SER A 398 -0.70 -15.10 -11.81
N THR A 399 -1.53 -15.29 -12.84
CA THR A 399 -1.99 -14.21 -13.73
C THR A 399 -3.47 -13.89 -13.61
N ASN A 400 -4.28 -14.75 -13.00
CA ASN A 400 -5.74 -14.61 -12.96
C ASN A 400 -6.33 -14.68 -11.55
N LEU A 401 -7.48 -14.03 -11.37
CA LEU A 401 -8.23 -13.93 -10.11
C LEU A 401 -9.72 -14.12 -10.36
N ALA A 402 -10.38 -14.84 -9.47
CA ALA A 402 -11.84 -14.92 -9.39
C ALA A 402 -12.33 -13.98 -8.28
N VAL A 403 -13.22 -13.05 -8.61
CA VAL A 403 -13.58 -11.88 -7.78
C VAL A 403 -15.11 -11.80 -7.66
N PRO A 404 -15.74 -12.68 -6.87
CA PRO A 404 -17.19 -12.78 -6.79
C PRO A 404 -17.82 -11.64 -5.96
N PRO A 405 -18.99 -11.10 -6.36
CA PRO A 405 -19.88 -10.40 -5.43
C PRO A 405 -20.54 -11.38 -4.46
N LEU A 406 -21.02 -10.91 -3.31
CA LEU A 406 -21.62 -11.75 -2.27
C LEU A 406 -22.77 -12.62 -2.79
N ALA A 407 -23.61 -12.09 -3.67
CA ALA A 407 -24.73 -12.84 -4.25
C ALA A 407 -24.29 -14.05 -5.12
N ASN A 408 -23.03 -14.08 -5.57
CA ASN A 408 -22.46 -15.18 -6.34
C ASN A 408 -21.70 -16.19 -5.45
N THR A 409 -21.48 -15.90 -4.17
CA THR A 409 -20.73 -16.78 -3.26
C THR A 409 -21.60 -17.71 -2.44
N THR A 410 -22.84 -17.32 -2.11
CA THR A 410 -23.72 -18.14 -1.28
C THR A 410 -25.20 -17.81 -1.52
N SER A 411 -26.10 -18.79 -1.41
CA SER A 411 -27.55 -18.56 -1.51
C SER A 411 -28.13 -17.81 -0.30
N SER A 412 -27.44 -17.87 0.85
CA SER A 412 -27.88 -17.25 2.12
C SER A 412 -27.48 -15.77 2.25
N TRP A 413 -27.03 -15.13 1.17
CA TRP A 413 -26.49 -13.77 1.27
C TRP A 413 -27.50 -12.74 1.82
N ARG A 414 -28.80 -12.92 1.52
CA ARG A 414 -29.85 -12.06 2.06
C ARG A 414 -30.00 -12.20 3.57
N ASP A 415 -29.83 -13.41 4.08
CA ASP A 415 -29.91 -13.69 5.52
C ASP A 415 -28.70 -13.07 6.24
N ILE A 416 -27.50 -13.19 5.66
CA ILE A 416 -26.30 -12.52 6.19
C ILE A 416 -26.53 -11.00 6.31
N LEU A 417 -27.08 -10.38 5.26
CA LEU A 417 -27.38 -8.95 5.28
C LEU A 417 -28.52 -8.58 6.23
N ALA A 418 -29.55 -9.42 6.36
CA ALA A 418 -30.62 -9.22 7.32
C ALA A 418 -30.10 -9.25 8.76
N THR A 419 -29.25 -10.22 9.09
CA THR A 419 -28.57 -10.30 10.39
C THR A 419 -27.70 -9.06 10.62
N ALA A 420 -26.88 -8.68 9.64
CA ALA A 420 -25.99 -7.52 9.74
C ALA A 420 -26.73 -6.20 9.99
N LYS A 421 -27.94 -6.06 9.40
CA LYS A 421 -28.84 -4.91 9.57
C LYS A 421 -29.61 -4.94 10.90
N SER A 422 -29.72 -6.09 11.55
CA SER A 422 -30.39 -6.23 12.86
C SER A 422 -29.52 -5.78 14.03
N HIS A 423 -28.19 -5.87 13.89
CA HIS A 423 -27.23 -5.41 14.90
C HIS A 423 -27.24 -3.89 15.03
N HIS A 424 -26.95 -3.39 16.24
CA HIS A 424 -26.80 -1.94 16.40
C HIS A 424 -25.55 -1.47 15.63
N PRO A 425 -25.62 -0.41 14.80
CA PRO A 425 -24.54 -0.08 13.86
C PRO A 425 -23.15 0.11 14.47
N THR A 426 -23.05 0.48 15.74
CA THR A 426 -21.78 0.76 16.44
C THR A 426 -21.44 -0.28 17.51
N GLU A 427 -22.21 -1.36 17.63
CA GLU A 427 -22.09 -2.39 18.68
C GLU A 427 -20.68 -2.99 18.76
N PHE A 428 -20.06 -3.22 17.60
CA PHE A 428 -18.77 -3.89 17.48
C PHE A 428 -17.58 -2.93 17.33
N LEU A 429 -17.78 -1.61 17.46
CA LEU A 429 -16.68 -0.66 17.53
C LEU A 429 -15.89 -0.78 18.84
N ALA A 430 -14.68 -0.25 18.88
CA ALA A 430 -13.83 -0.34 20.06
C ALA A 430 -14.48 0.42 21.23
N PRO A 431 -14.41 -0.09 22.47
CA PRO A 431 -14.87 0.65 23.63
C PRO A 431 -14.23 2.04 23.69
N GLY A 432 -15.05 3.07 23.85
CA GLY A 432 -14.58 4.46 23.90
C GLY A 432 -14.26 5.08 22.53
N THR A 433 -14.65 4.45 21.41
CA THR A 433 -14.59 5.06 20.08
C THR A 433 -15.28 6.45 20.11
N PRO A 434 -14.61 7.53 19.68
CA PRO A 434 -15.18 8.88 19.71
C PRO A 434 -16.50 8.99 18.96
N SER A 435 -17.44 9.82 19.45
CA SER A 435 -18.79 9.94 18.87
C SER A 435 -18.78 10.36 17.40
N SER A 436 -17.90 11.29 17.01
CA SER A 436 -17.77 11.70 15.61
C SER A 436 -17.32 10.54 14.71
N VAL A 437 -16.40 9.70 15.19
CA VAL A 437 -15.95 8.49 14.48
C VAL A 437 -17.08 7.47 14.37
N GLN A 438 -17.91 7.32 15.41
CA GLN A 438 -19.11 6.47 15.36
C GLN A 438 -20.09 6.94 14.28
N GLU A 439 -20.34 8.25 14.14
CA GLU A 439 -21.21 8.80 13.09
C GLU A 439 -20.66 8.56 11.68
N GLY A 440 -19.35 8.70 11.49
CA GLY A 440 -18.68 8.34 10.24
C GLY A 440 -18.82 6.85 9.92
N TYR A 441 -18.59 5.99 10.92
CA TYR A 441 -18.71 4.54 10.77
C TYR A 441 -20.13 4.11 10.43
N LYS A 442 -21.16 4.68 11.06
CA LYS A 442 -22.57 4.38 10.71
C LYS A 442 -22.81 4.55 9.22
N LYS A 443 -22.32 5.65 8.64
CA LYS A 443 -22.49 5.91 7.21
C LYS A 443 -21.69 4.96 6.33
N GLN A 444 -20.45 4.64 6.72
CA GLN A 444 -19.66 3.62 6.03
C GLN A 444 -20.34 2.25 6.06
N ARG A 445 -20.84 1.82 7.23
CA ARG A 445 -21.54 0.55 7.41
C ARG A 445 -22.74 0.44 6.48
N GLU A 446 -23.60 1.47 6.44
CA GLU A 446 -24.74 1.54 5.52
C GLU A 446 -24.29 1.32 4.07
N ILE A 447 -23.27 2.05 3.62
CA ILE A 447 -22.74 1.95 2.26
C ILE A 447 -22.16 0.56 1.97
N VAL A 448 -21.41 -0.03 2.91
CA VAL A 448 -20.84 -1.37 2.73
C VAL A 448 -21.95 -2.41 2.61
N LEU A 449 -22.99 -2.34 3.45
CA LEU A 449 -24.14 -3.26 3.36
C LEU A 449 -24.93 -3.10 2.05
N ASP A 450 -25.06 -1.87 1.55
CA ASP A 450 -25.67 -1.62 0.23
C ASP A 450 -24.80 -2.18 -0.92
N GLN A 451 -23.48 -2.04 -0.83
CA GLN A 451 -22.56 -2.61 -1.81
C GLN A 451 -22.58 -4.15 -1.80
N LEU A 452 -22.64 -4.77 -0.62
CA LEU A 452 -22.78 -6.22 -0.47
C LEU A 452 -24.13 -6.75 -0.97
N ALA A 453 -25.19 -5.93 -0.95
CA ALA A 453 -26.48 -6.25 -1.55
C ALA A 453 -26.47 -6.15 -3.09
N GLY A 454 -25.54 -5.37 -3.64
CA GLY A 454 -25.35 -5.18 -5.07
C GLY A 454 -24.52 -6.30 -5.72
N GLN A 455 -24.24 -6.14 -7.01
CA GLN A 455 -23.43 -7.08 -7.79
C GLN A 455 -22.14 -6.47 -8.36
N ASP A 456 -21.94 -5.16 -8.19
CA ASP A 456 -20.83 -4.42 -8.82
C ASP A 456 -19.60 -4.27 -7.92
N VAL A 457 -19.69 -4.71 -6.67
CA VAL A 457 -18.59 -4.64 -5.69
C VAL A 457 -18.25 -6.06 -5.21
N PRO A 458 -16.97 -6.46 -5.26
CA PRO A 458 -16.50 -7.75 -4.75
C PRO A 458 -16.77 -7.95 -3.26
N LEU A 459 -17.11 -9.19 -2.90
CA LEU A 459 -16.96 -9.66 -1.52
C LEU A 459 -15.48 -9.89 -1.19
N GLY A 460 -14.78 -10.58 -2.09
CA GLY A 460 -13.43 -11.05 -1.91
C GLY A 460 -12.79 -11.54 -3.20
N MET A 461 -11.59 -12.10 -3.11
CA MET A 461 -10.90 -12.76 -4.23
C MET A 461 -10.56 -14.20 -3.88
N VAL A 462 -10.69 -15.09 -4.86
CA VAL A 462 -10.17 -16.46 -4.86
C VAL A 462 -9.02 -16.50 -5.85
N HIS A 463 -7.85 -16.92 -5.37
CA HIS A 463 -6.63 -17.02 -6.15
C HIS A 463 -6.06 -18.43 -6.06
N TRP A 464 -5.84 -19.07 -7.20
CA TRP A 464 -5.09 -20.33 -7.26
C TRP A 464 -3.86 -20.14 -8.14
N GLY A 465 -2.69 -20.20 -7.50
CA GLY A 465 -1.40 -20.04 -8.18
C GLY A 465 -1.01 -21.22 -9.08
N THR A 466 -1.88 -22.21 -9.29
CA THR A 466 -1.58 -23.57 -9.82
C THR A 466 -0.79 -24.48 -8.85
N GLY A 467 -0.50 -24.00 -7.64
CA GLY A 467 0.22 -24.73 -6.60
C GLY A 467 -0.68 -25.55 -5.66
N ASN A 468 -0.15 -25.91 -4.49
CA ASN A 468 -0.79 -26.77 -3.47
C ASN A 468 -1.71 -26.01 -2.50
N SER A 469 -2.15 -24.80 -2.83
CA SER A 469 -3.10 -24.04 -2.01
C SER A 469 -3.84 -23.01 -2.85
N ILE A 470 -5.05 -22.66 -2.41
CA ILE A 470 -5.73 -21.45 -2.84
C ILE A 470 -5.58 -20.38 -1.75
N THR A 471 -5.53 -19.11 -2.15
CA THR A 471 -5.60 -17.97 -1.24
C THR A 471 -6.95 -17.29 -1.40
N LEU A 472 -7.61 -17.06 -0.27
CA LEU A 472 -8.86 -16.31 -0.17
C LEU A 472 -8.55 -14.94 0.42
N TYR A 473 -8.88 -13.86 -0.28
CA TYR A 473 -8.68 -12.49 0.19
C TYR A 473 -10.02 -11.87 0.59
N PHE A 474 -10.12 -11.40 1.82
CA PHE A 474 -11.34 -10.81 2.39
C PHE A 474 -11.29 -9.29 2.22
N LEU A 475 -12.02 -8.79 1.22
CA LEU A 475 -11.86 -7.41 0.75
C LEU A 475 -12.88 -6.44 1.35
N ARG A 476 -13.99 -6.96 1.92
CA ARG A 476 -15.13 -6.15 2.32
C ARG A 476 -15.61 -6.38 3.75
N ALA A 477 -14.75 -5.97 4.69
CA ALA A 477 -14.99 -6.06 6.13
C ALA A 477 -15.77 -4.86 6.71
N LEU A 478 -16.58 -5.15 7.72
CA LEU A 478 -17.27 -4.18 8.57
C LEU A 478 -16.38 -3.76 9.76
N SER A 479 -15.46 -4.62 10.21
CA SER A 479 -14.51 -4.30 11.26
C SER A 479 -13.72 -3.01 11.04
N ARG A 480 -13.41 -2.31 12.14
CA ARG A 480 -12.54 -1.14 12.16
C ARG A 480 -11.53 -1.25 13.30
N GLY A 481 -10.26 -1.10 12.93
CA GLY A 481 -9.13 -1.08 13.82
C GLY A 481 -8.69 0.32 14.24
N SER A 482 -7.53 0.40 14.87
CA SER A 482 -6.84 1.66 15.16
C SER A 482 -5.31 1.53 15.11
N VAL A 483 -4.63 2.67 14.94
CA VAL A 483 -3.19 2.82 15.06
C VAL A 483 -2.88 3.96 16.03
N LYS A 484 -2.28 3.65 17.18
CA LYS A 484 -2.08 4.60 18.28
C LYS A 484 -0.68 4.52 18.86
N ILE A 485 -0.06 5.66 19.12
CA ILE A 485 1.18 5.72 19.90
C ILE A 485 0.94 5.26 21.34
N ASN A 486 1.92 4.60 21.95
CA ASN A 486 1.94 4.30 23.38
C ASN A 486 3.15 4.94 24.09
N SER A 487 3.92 5.75 23.36
CA SER A 487 5.17 6.37 23.77
C SER A 487 5.38 7.68 23.01
N THR A 488 6.18 8.58 23.58
CA THR A 488 6.64 9.81 22.92
C THR A 488 7.97 9.63 22.18
N ASP A 489 8.58 8.45 22.28
CA ASP A 489 9.75 8.07 21.47
C ASP A 489 9.32 7.77 20.03
N PRO A 490 9.77 8.57 19.03
CA PRO A 490 9.37 8.39 17.63
C PRO A 490 9.90 7.11 16.99
N LEU A 491 10.89 6.44 17.59
CA LEU A 491 11.42 5.18 17.06
C LEU A 491 10.64 3.96 17.56
N GLN A 492 9.81 4.13 18.59
CA GLN A 492 8.90 3.09 19.03
C GLN A 492 7.73 2.98 18.06
N GLN A 493 7.43 1.75 17.63
CA GLN A 493 6.35 1.49 16.69
C GLN A 493 4.98 1.74 17.36
N PRO A 494 3.99 2.24 16.63
CA PRO A 494 2.65 2.43 17.19
C PRO A 494 1.99 1.08 17.47
N VAL A 495 1.04 1.07 18.40
CA VAL A 495 0.14 -0.06 18.61
C VAL A 495 -0.80 -0.14 17.41
N ILE A 496 -0.67 -1.20 16.63
CA ILE A 496 -1.51 -1.48 15.45
C ILE A 496 -2.54 -2.53 15.83
N ASP A 497 -3.80 -2.17 15.91
CA ASP A 497 -4.88 -3.10 16.23
C ASP A 497 -5.84 -3.18 15.05
N PHE A 498 -5.82 -4.30 14.31
CA PHE A 498 -6.71 -4.48 13.15
C PHE A 498 -8.17 -4.64 13.56
N ARG A 499 -8.41 -5.28 14.72
CA ARG A 499 -9.73 -5.72 15.17
C ARG A 499 -10.46 -6.53 14.09
N THR A 500 -9.71 -7.34 13.36
CA THR A 500 -10.24 -8.16 12.26
C THR A 500 -11.31 -9.10 12.81
N ALA A 501 -12.48 -9.15 12.17
CA ALA A 501 -13.64 -9.93 12.60
C ALA A 501 -14.18 -9.58 14.00
N SER A 502 -13.91 -8.36 14.50
CA SER A 502 -14.63 -7.83 15.66
C SER A 502 -16.13 -7.67 15.40
N ASP A 503 -16.52 -7.39 14.15
CA ASP A 503 -17.91 -7.56 13.72
C ASP A 503 -18.13 -9.03 13.29
N PRO A 504 -19.06 -9.77 13.91
CA PRO A 504 -19.23 -11.20 13.64
C PRO A 504 -19.68 -11.51 12.20
N ILE A 505 -20.28 -10.53 11.50
CA ILE A 505 -20.68 -10.69 10.10
C ILE A 505 -19.46 -10.92 9.20
N ASP A 506 -18.29 -10.40 9.55
CA ASP A 506 -17.07 -10.60 8.76
C ASP A 506 -16.70 -12.09 8.66
N PHE A 507 -17.00 -12.90 9.68
CA PHE A 507 -16.83 -14.36 9.58
C PHE A 507 -17.88 -15.02 8.69
N ASP A 508 -19.14 -14.57 8.71
CA ASP A 508 -20.16 -15.09 7.78
C ASP A 508 -19.79 -14.80 6.32
N LEU A 509 -19.29 -13.58 6.06
CA LEU A 509 -18.75 -13.16 4.77
C LEU A 509 -17.53 -13.99 4.35
N ALA A 510 -16.60 -14.25 5.27
CA ALA A 510 -15.43 -15.09 5.02
C ALA A 510 -15.80 -16.55 4.72
N VAL A 511 -16.78 -17.11 5.44
CA VAL A 511 -17.32 -18.45 5.16
C VAL A 511 -17.96 -18.49 3.77
N ALA A 512 -18.74 -17.48 3.39
CA ALA A 512 -19.32 -17.42 2.05
C ALA A 512 -18.25 -17.42 0.94
N LEU A 513 -17.15 -16.67 1.12
CA LEU A 513 -16.04 -16.69 0.17
C LEU A 513 -15.31 -18.05 0.14
N PHE A 514 -15.16 -18.70 1.29
CA PHE A 514 -14.60 -20.06 1.37
C PHE A 514 -15.47 -21.07 0.62
N GLU A 515 -16.79 -21.01 0.77
CA GLU A 515 -17.72 -21.86 0.00
C GLU A 515 -17.54 -21.66 -1.50
N LYS A 516 -17.37 -20.41 -1.95
CA LYS A 516 -17.08 -20.13 -3.36
C LYS A 516 -15.75 -20.71 -3.83
N GLY A 517 -14.69 -20.60 -3.02
CA GLY A 517 -13.41 -21.23 -3.31
C GLY A 517 -13.55 -22.76 -3.44
N LYS A 518 -14.30 -23.40 -2.55
CA LYS A 518 -14.59 -24.84 -2.60
C LYS A 518 -15.38 -25.23 -3.85
N GLU A 519 -16.36 -24.42 -4.25
CA GLU A 519 -17.15 -24.62 -5.47
C GLU A 519 -16.24 -24.60 -6.72
N ILE A 520 -15.39 -23.57 -6.87
CA ILE A 520 -14.45 -23.45 -8.00
C ILE A 520 -13.51 -24.66 -8.03
N MET A 521 -12.90 -25.01 -6.90
CA MET A 521 -11.97 -26.14 -6.83
C MET A 521 -12.64 -27.50 -7.06
N SER A 522 -13.97 -27.58 -6.95
CA SER A 522 -14.75 -28.80 -7.20
C SER A 522 -15.39 -28.85 -8.59
N ALA A 523 -15.22 -27.81 -9.41
CA ALA A 523 -15.80 -27.73 -10.75
C ALA A 523 -15.17 -28.76 -11.71
N PRO A 524 -15.88 -29.21 -12.77
CA PRO A 524 -15.38 -30.19 -13.74
C PRO A 524 -13.97 -29.91 -14.27
N ALA A 525 -13.64 -28.65 -14.57
CA ALA A 525 -12.32 -28.27 -15.07
C ALA A 525 -11.19 -28.47 -14.05
N MET A 526 -11.49 -28.50 -12.75
CA MET A 526 -10.53 -28.82 -11.69
C MET A 526 -10.54 -30.30 -11.32
N LYS A 527 -11.68 -31.00 -11.44
CA LYS A 527 -11.79 -32.44 -11.10
C LYS A 527 -10.78 -33.32 -11.82
N VAL A 528 -10.39 -32.96 -13.04
CA VAL A 528 -9.36 -33.69 -13.81
C VAL A 528 -8.00 -33.74 -13.10
N LEU A 529 -7.72 -32.77 -12.22
CA LEU A 529 -6.50 -32.69 -11.42
C LEU A 529 -6.59 -33.46 -10.09
N GLY A 530 -7.77 -33.98 -9.75
CA GLY A 530 -8.04 -34.66 -8.48
C GLY A 530 -7.74 -33.83 -7.23
N PRO A 531 -8.24 -32.59 -7.10
CA PRO A 531 -7.99 -31.74 -5.94
C PRO A 531 -8.60 -32.35 -4.67
N LYS A 532 -7.79 -32.46 -3.62
CA LYS A 532 -8.21 -32.86 -2.27
C LYS A 532 -7.83 -31.76 -1.30
N MET A 533 -8.84 -31.06 -0.79
CA MET A 533 -8.69 -30.07 0.28
C MET A 533 -8.14 -30.77 1.53
N ALA A 534 -7.19 -30.16 2.22
CA ALA A 534 -6.64 -30.78 3.43
C ALA A 534 -7.58 -30.62 4.63
N ALA A 535 -7.59 -31.63 5.51
CA ALA A 535 -8.23 -31.52 6.81
C ALA A 535 -7.61 -30.37 7.65
N PRO A 536 -8.40 -29.71 8.53
CA PRO A 536 -9.83 -29.95 8.80
C PRO A 536 -10.80 -29.20 7.85
N TYR A 537 -10.32 -28.51 6.82
CA TYR A 537 -11.16 -27.66 5.96
C TYR A 537 -12.16 -28.44 5.09
N ASP A 538 -11.81 -29.67 4.73
CA ASP A 538 -12.57 -30.52 3.79
C ASP A 538 -13.98 -30.88 4.30
N THR A 539 -14.08 -31.13 5.60
CA THR A 539 -15.25 -31.65 6.31
C THR A 539 -15.89 -30.66 7.28
N ALA A 540 -15.26 -29.49 7.50
CA ALA A 540 -15.77 -28.46 8.40
C ALA A 540 -17.18 -27.99 8.02
N SER A 541 -18.08 -27.99 8.99
CA SER A 541 -19.35 -27.25 8.95
C SER A 541 -19.11 -25.73 8.91
N LYS A 542 -20.16 -24.95 8.65
CA LYS A 542 -20.07 -23.48 8.64
C LYS A 542 -19.54 -22.91 9.95
N GLU A 543 -19.98 -23.44 11.10
CA GLU A 543 -19.56 -22.98 12.42
C GLU A 543 -18.13 -23.44 12.77
N GLU A 544 -17.76 -24.67 12.40
CA GLU A 544 -16.37 -25.12 12.52
C GLU A 544 -15.43 -24.28 11.65
N MET A 545 -15.89 -23.87 10.46
CA MET A 545 -15.12 -23.01 9.57
C MET A 545 -14.84 -21.63 10.19
N LYS A 546 -15.76 -21.06 10.99
CA LYS A 546 -15.49 -19.82 11.74
C LYS A 546 -14.38 -20.01 12.77
N THR A 547 -14.37 -21.16 13.44
CA THR A 547 -13.28 -21.53 14.38
C THR A 547 -11.94 -21.65 13.64
N LEU A 548 -11.95 -22.26 12.45
CA LEU A 548 -10.76 -22.37 11.60
C LEU A 548 -10.28 -21.02 11.08
N LEU A 549 -11.20 -20.11 10.72
CA LEU A 549 -10.87 -18.73 10.33
C LEU A 549 -10.20 -17.99 11.50
N ALA A 550 -10.78 -18.04 12.69
CA ALA A 550 -10.19 -17.43 13.88
C ALA A 550 -8.77 -17.96 14.15
N ALA A 551 -8.54 -19.26 13.93
CA ALA A 551 -7.25 -19.92 14.16
C ALA A 551 -6.20 -19.71 13.05
N ASN A 552 -6.60 -19.47 11.80
CA ASN A 552 -5.67 -19.53 10.66
C ASN A 552 -5.65 -18.28 9.76
N MET A 553 -6.68 -17.44 9.78
CA MET A 553 -6.72 -16.21 8.95
C MET A 553 -5.62 -15.23 9.35
N SER A 554 -5.00 -14.56 8.37
CA SER A 554 -4.18 -13.37 8.56
C SER A 554 -5.06 -12.11 8.46
N PRO A 555 -4.87 -11.09 9.32
CA PRO A 555 -5.65 -9.86 9.26
C PRO A 555 -5.22 -8.92 8.13
N SER A 556 -4.11 -9.22 7.43
CA SER A 556 -3.52 -8.29 6.48
C SER A 556 -2.97 -9.00 5.23
N ASN A 557 -3.16 -8.32 4.10
CA ASN A 557 -2.53 -8.53 2.80
C ASN A 557 -1.74 -7.27 2.40
N ALA A 558 -1.22 -6.52 3.39
CA ALA A 558 -0.44 -5.30 3.22
C ALA A 558 -1.19 -4.11 2.55
N HIS A 559 -2.51 -4.01 2.71
CA HIS A 559 -3.36 -2.97 2.10
C HIS A 559 -3.92 -1.96 3.12
N SER A 560 -3.23 -1.84 4.26
CA SER A 560 -3.48 -0.88 5.34
C SER A 560 -3.80 0.55 4.86
N CYS A 561 -4.93 1.12 5.29
CA CYS A 561 -5.39 2.45 4.90
C CYS A 561 -6.12 3.22 6.01
N CYS A 562 -6.56 4.43 5.65
CA CYS A 562 -7.76 5.07 6.20
C CYS A 562 -7.68 5.67 7.62
N THR A 563 -6.48 5.74 8.20
CA THR A 563 -6.20 6.24 9.56
C THR A 563 -6.18 7.77 9.71
N ALA A 564 -6.33 8.51 8.62
CA ALA A 564 -6.42 9.97 8.58
C ALA A 564 -7.53 10.42 7.62
N ALA A 565 -8.70 9.78 7.72
CA ALA A 565 -9.78 9.82 6.73
C ALA A 565 -10.22 11.23 6.26
N MET A 566 -10.41 11.33 4.94
CA MET A 566 -11.05 12.44 4.23
C MET A 566 -12.57 12.29 4.29
N VAL A 567 -13.13 12.67 5.43
CA VAL A 567 -14.57 12.77 5.67
C VAL A 567 -14.84 14.08 6.43
N PRO A 568 -16.09 14.55 6.54
CA PRO A 568 -16.41 15.71 7.38
C PRO A 568 -15.89 15.55 8.81
N LYS A 569 -15.44 16.65 9.42
CA LYS A 569 -14.84 16.65 10.77
C LYS A 569 -15.78 16.08 11.84
N ASP A 570 -17.07 16.36 11.75
CA ASP A 570 -18.12 15.83 12.63
C ASP A 570 -18.38 14.33 12.44
N LYS A 571 -17.82 13.72 11.40
CA LYS A 571 -17.84 12.29 11.09
C LYS A 571 -16.49 11.59 11.30
N GLY A 572 -15.62 12.19 12.11
CA GLY A 572 -14.29 11.65 12.42
C GLY A 572 -13.22 12.02 11.39
N GLY A 573 -13.46 13.02 10.55
CA GLY A 573 -12.52 13.47 9.55
C GLY A 573 -11.22 14.05 10.10
N VAL A 574 -10.12 13.78 9.40
CA VAL A 574 -8.80 14.36 9.68
C VAL A 574 -8.39 15.38 8.62
N VAL A 575 -8.72 15.12 7.35
CA VAL A 575 -8.44 16.05 6.25
C VAL A 575 -9.67 16.44 5.45
N ASP A 576 -9.62 17.61 4.81
CA ASP A 576 -10.61 18.04 3.84
C ASP A 576 -10.39 17.48 2.42
N THR A 577 -11.24 17.87 1.47
CA THR A 577 -11.16 17.43 0.07
C THR A 577 -9.94 17.93 -0.69
N GLU A 578 -9.21 18.89 -0.13
CA GLU A 578 -7.91 19.34 -0.64
C GLU A 578 -6.75 18.65 0.10
N MET A 579 -7.00 17.70 1.01
CA MET A 579 -6.01 17.02 1.86
C MET A 579 -5.48 17.87 3.02
N GLN A 580 -6.04 19.03 3.32
CA GLN A 580 -5.58 19.86 4.44
C GLN A 580 -6.04 19.28 5.77
N VAL A 581 -5.13 19.20 6.74
CA VAL A 581 -5.46 18.73 8.09
C VAL A 581 -6.35 19.76 8.80
N TYR A 582 -7.50 19.30 9.29
CA TYR A 582 -8.47 20.18 9.94
C TYR A 582 -7.90 20.89 11.18
N GLY A 583 -8.21 22.19 11.33
CA GLY A 583 -7.84 22.97 12.51
C GLY A 583 -6.39 23.46 12.55
N VAL A 584 -5.59 23.17 11.52
CA VAL A 584 -4.23 23.71 11.33
C VAL A 584 -4.07 24.28 9.92
N LYS A 585 -2.95 24.97 9.66
CA LYS A 585 -2.60 25.55 8.36
C LYS A 585 -1.26 25.03 7.87
N GLY A 586 -1.12 24.84 6.56
CA GLY A 586 0.15 24.46 5.93
C GLY A 586 0.58 23.01 6.19
N LEU A 587 -0.37 22.13 6.50
CA LEU A 587 -0.15 20.70 6.69
C LEU A 587 -1.15 19.91 5.85
N ARG A 588 -0.66 18.92 5.09
CA ARG A 588 -1.50 17.94 4.38
C ARG A 588 -1.12 16.51 4.72
N VAL A 589 -2.08 15.62 4.55
CA VAL A 589 -1.85 14.16 4.49
C VAL A 589 -2.07 13.70 3.06
N ILE A 590 -1.05 13.12 2.44
CA ILE A 590 -1.03 12.86 1.00
C ILE A 590 -0.86 11.37 0.66
N ASP A 591 -1.06 10.46 1.61
CA ASP A 591 -0.94 9.01 1.41
C ASP A 591 -2.25 8.25 1.67
N VAL A 592 -2.24 6.94 1.50
CA VAL A 592 -3.41 6.04 1.66
C VAL A 592 -4.14 6.17 3.01
N SER A 593 -3.55 6.78 4.04
CA SER A 593 -4.24 7.08 5.30
C SER A 593 -5.43 8.02 5.14
N TYR A 594 -5.44 8.91 4.12
CA TYR A 594 -6.57 9.82 3.93
C TYR A 594 -7.82 9.13 3.37
N TRP A 595 -7.72 7.90 2.87
CA TRP A 595 -8.87 7.25 2.24
C TRP A 595 -10.04 7.15 3.24
N PRO A 596 -11.27 7.51 2.84
CA PRO A 596 -12.40 7.43 3.76
C PRO A 596 -12.81 5.97 4.02
N MET A 597 -12.56 5.08 3.05
CA MET A 597 -12.88 3.66 3.10
C MET A 597 -11.97 2.88 2.14
N VAL A 598 -11.60 1.66 2.52
CA VAL A 598 -10.78 0.76 1.68
C VAL A 598 -11.47 0.46 0.34
N LEU A 599 -10.70 0.16 -0.70
CA LEU A 599 -11.17 -0.30 -2.00
C LEU A 599 -10.94 -1.81 -2.13
N THR A 600 -11.73 -2.52 -2.94
CA THR A 600 -11.56 -3.96 -3.21
C THR A 600 -10.42 -4.28 -4.20
N ALA A 601 -9.36 -3.48 -4.17
CA ALA A 601 -8.21 -3.54 -5.06
C ALA A 601 -6.92 -3.22 -4.31
N ALA A 602 -5.79 -3.68 -4.85
CA ALA A 602 -4.48 -3.30 -4.33
C ALA A 602 -4.30 -1.76 -4.38
N PRO A 603 -3.69 -1.12 -3.37
CA PRO A 603 -3.77 0.33 -3.22
C PRO A 603 -2.92 1.10 -4.23
N THR A 604 -1.99 0.44 -4.91
CA THR A 604 -0.91 1.10 -5.65
C THR A 604 -1.41 1.97 -6.80
N ALA A 605 -2.36 1.49 -7.62
CA ALA A 605 -2.91 2.26 -8.74
C ALA A 605 -3.56 3.56 -8.26
N THR A 606 -4.45 3.47 -7.26
CA THR A 606 -5.12 4.63 -6.68
C THR A 606 -4.14 5.57 -6.00
N THR A 607 -3.05 5.07 -5.41
CA THR A 607 -2.06 5.90 -4.72
C THR A 607 -1.21 6.72 -5.70
N TYR A 608 -0.87 6.19 -6.87
CA TYR A 608 -0.22 6.98 -7.93
C TYR A 608 -1.17 8.04 -8.48
N ALA A 609 -2.40 7.66 -8.84
CA ALA A 609 -3.40 8.58 -9.36
C ALA A 609 -3.74 9.70 -8.36
N SER A 610 -3.86 9.37 -7.08
CA SER A 610 -4.06 10.38 -6.05
C SER A 610 -2.86 11.29 -5.87
N GLY A 611 -1.64 10.76 -5.90
CA GLY A 611 -0.42 11.58 -5.87
C GLY A 611 -0.38 12.62 -6.99
N GLU A 612 -0.71 12.22 -8.22
CA GLU A 612 -0.81 13.14 -9.37
C GLU A 612 -1.85 14.25 -9.14
N LYS A 613 -3.02 13.89 -8.61
CA LYS A 613 -4.09 14.85 -8.32
C LYS A 613 -3.75 15.81 -7.20
N ILE A 614 -3.15 15.30 -6.13
CA ILE A 614 -2.74 16.10 -4.97
C ILE A 614 -1.68 17.11 -5.39
N ALA A 615 -0.74 16.70 -6.25
CA ALA A 615 0.23 17.63 -6.82
C ALA A 615 -0.46 18.77 -7.57
N ASP A 616 -1.44 18.48 -8.43
CA ASP A 616 -2.17 19.51 -9.17
C ASP A 616 -2.99 20.44 -8.23
N ILE A 617 -3.57 19.91 -7.14
CA ILE A 617 -4.22 20.71 -6.09
C ILE A 617 -3.22 21.68 -5.44
N ILE A 618 -2.02 21.20 -5.08
CA ILE A 618 -0.98 22.02 -4.45
C ILE A 618 -0.45 23.06 -5.43
N LYS A 619 -0.17 22.68 -6.68
CA LYS A 619 0.32 23.58 -7.72
C LYS A 619 -0.67 24.72 -7.96
N LYS A 620 -1.95 24.40 -8.11
CA LYS A 620 -3.02 25.39 -8.28
C LYS A 620 -3.10 26.37 -7.11
N ARG A 621 -2.91 25.91 -5.87
CA ARG A 621 -2.96 26.77 -4.69
C ARG A 621 -1.81 27.78 -4.63
N TYR A 622 -0.63 27.38 -5.11
CA TYR A 622 0.60 28.17 -5.01
C TYR A 622 1.04 28.81 -6.33
N ASP A 623 0.20 28.72 -7.37
CA ASP A 623 0.49 29.21 -8.73
C ASP A 623 1.82 28.66 -9.25
N ILE A 624 2.06 27.37 -9.03
CA ILE A 624 3.25 26.65 -9.50
C ILE A 624 2.96 26.15 -10.91
N ALA A 625 3.92 26.30 -11.82
CA ALA A 625 3.75 25.88 -13.20
C ALA A 625 3.44 24.37 -13.34
N SER A 626 2.42 24.06 -14.15
CA SER A 626 2.20 22.71 -14.67
C SER A 626 2.92 22.58 -16.00
N LEU A 627 3.84 21.61 -16.11
CA LEU A 627 4.51 21.26 -17.36
C LEU A 627 3.75 20.14 -18.08
#